data_AF-A0A164JJT2-F1
#
_entry.id   AF-A0A164JJT2-F1
#
_cell.length_a   1.000
_cell.length_b   1.000
_cell.length_c   1.000
_cell.angle_alpha   90.00
_cell.angle_beta   90.00
_cell.angle_gamma   90.00
#
_symmetry.space_group_name_H-M   'P 1'
#
loop_
_entity.id
_entity.type
_entity.pdbx_description
1 polymer ?
#
loop_
_entity_poly.entity_id
_entity_poly.type
_entity_poly.pdbx_seq_one_letter_code
_entity_poly.pdbx_strand_id
1 'polypeptide(L)'
;EIGLVKGEIGLYDLCGYLLKTRSSVLGCPNCKSLLQTSEMELPADFAAADYTLARTHGGLKLVSVAMFRIFRVVENVIQHFKSASHVYVRHSYQECISKICLCNVMSVSCEDHLDILHFLNMEHLQICF
;
A
#
# COMPACT_ATOMS: atom_id res chain seq x y z
N GLU A 1 11.32 1.71 17.80
CA GLU A 1 10.43 2.88 17.71
C GLU A 1 10.32 3.28 16.25
N ILE A 2 9.11 3.23 15.67
CA ILE A 2 8.89 3.60 14.27
C ILE A 2 8.35 5.03 14.28
N GLY A 3 9.25 6.01 14.43
CA GLY A 3 8.89 7.41 14.21
C GLY A 3 8.53 7.61 12.74
N LEU A 4 7.25 7.89 12.46
CA LEU A 4 6.75 8.00 11.10
C LEU A 4 7.19 9.34 10.45
N VAL A 5 7.80 9.28 9.28
CA VAL A 5 8.12 10.46 8.46
C VAL A 5 6.85 10.94 7.74
N LYS A 6 6.70 12.25 7.48
CA LYS A 6 5.52 12.85 6.79
C LYS A 6 5.08 12.12 5.51
N GLY A 7 5.99 11.47 4.78
CA GLY A 7 5.69 10.67 3.59
C GLY A 7 4.96 9.34 3.88
N GLU A 8 5.09 8.82 5.10
CA GLU A 8 4.52 7.53 5.51
C GLU A 8 3.03 7.65 5.87
N ILE A 9 2.59 8.83 6.27
CA ILE A 9 1.17 9.15 6.47
C ILE A 9 0.42 9.11 5.13
N GLY A 10 0.96 9.77 4.09
CA GLY A 10 0.35 9.79 2.76
C GLY A 10 0.30 8.40 2.11
N LEU A 11 1.32 7.58 2.35
CA LEU A 11 1.34 6.19 1.89
C LEU A 11 0.26 5.33 2.55
N TYR A 12 0.04 5.48 3.86
CA TYR A 12 -1.00 4.74 4.58
C TYR A 12 -2.41 5.12 4.09
N ASP A 13 -2.66 6.43 3.92
CA ASP A 13 -3.91 6.94 3.32
C ASP A 13 -4.15 6.36 1.91
N LEU A 14 -3.11 6.32 1.09
CA LEU A 14 -3.17 5.78 -0.27
C LEU A 14 -3.49 4.28 -0.27
N CYS A 15 -2.91 3.51 0.66
CA CYS A 15 -3.28 2.11 0.83
C CYS A 15 -4.77 1.97 1.17
N GLY A 16 -5.29 2.82 2.07
CA GLY A 16 -6.72 2.83 2.43
C GLY A 16 -7.63 3.20 1.27
N TYR A 17 -7.17 4.11 0.41
CA TYR A 17 -7.82 4.49 -0.84
C TYR A 17 -7.88 3.33 -1.85
N LEU A 18 -6.78 2.59 -2.02
CA LEU A 18 -6.73 1.41 -2.90
C LEU A 18 -7.79 0.36 -2.49
N LEU A 19 -7.85 0.03 -1.20
CA LEU A 19 -8.85 -0.92 -0.69
C LEU A 19 -10.29 -0.43 -0.89
N LYS A 20 -10.53 0.87 -0.69
CA LYS A 20 -11.85 1.47 -0.89
C LYS A 20 -12.29 1.41 -2.34
N THR A 21 -11.42 1.84 -3.26
CA THR A 21 -11.77 2.02 -4.68
C THR A 21 -11.69 0.74 -5.51
N ARG A 22 -10.99 -0.30 -5.04
CA ARG A 22 -10.92 -1.62 -5.68
C ARG A 22 -11.74 -2.69 -4.96
N SER A 23 -12.70 -2.27 -4.15
CA SER A 23 -13.54 -3.16 -3.34
C SER A 23 -14.34 -4.21 -4.13
N SER A 24 -14.63 -3.97 -5.42
CA SER A 24 -15.27 -4.94 -6.32
C SER A 24 -14.35 -6.11 -6.68
N VAL A 25 -13.05 -5.86 -6.84
CA VAL A 25 -12.03 -6.89 -7.12
C VAL A 25 -11.63 -7.59 -5.84
N LEU A 26 -11.49 -6.83 -4.75
CA LEU A 26 -11.09 -7.32 -3.43
C LEU A 26 -12.25 -7.94 -2.66
N GLY A 27 -13.10 -8.75 -3.29
CA GLY A 27 -14.34 -9.27 -2.71
C GLY A 27 -14.14 -10.34 -1.63
N CYS A 28 -13.05 -11.10 -1.71
CA CYS A 28 -12.77 -12.25 -0.84
C CYS A 28 -12.67 -11.85 0.65
N PRO A 29 -13.51 -12.42 1.55
CA PRO A 29 -13.48 -12.11 2.97
C PRO A 29 -12.13 -12.43 3.64
N ASN A 30 -11.52 -13.57 3.29
CA ASN A 30 -10.24 -14.00 3.85
C ASN A 30 -9.10 -13.05 3.47
N CYS A 31 -9.11 -12.53 2.23
CA CYS A 31 -8.13 -11.54 1.81
C CYS A 31 -8.41 -10.18 2.47
N LYS A 32 -9.68 -9.77 2.57
CA LYS A 32 -10.05 -8.54 3.26
C LYS A 32 -9.53 -8.51 4.69
N SER A 33 -9.67 -9.59 5.47
CA SER A 33 -9.15 -9.65 6.84
C SER A 33 -7.62 -9.55 6.95
N LEU A 34 -6.90 -9.87 5.88
CA LEU A 34 -5.44 -9.71 5.82
C LEU A 34 -5.02 -8.30 5.37
N LEU A 35 -5.86 -7.62 4.58
CA LEU A 35 -5.58 -6.32 3.99
C LEU A 35 -6.04 -5.15 4.86
N GLN A 36 -7.20 -5.27 5.49
CA GLN A 36 -7.83 -4.19 6.27
C GLN A 36 -7.84 -4.52 7.76
N THR A 37 -7.92 -3.50 8.59
CA THR A 37 -7.96 -3.62 10.05
C THR A 37 -9.02 -2.69 10.65
N SER A 38 -9.28 -2.82 11.94
CA SER A 38 -10.00 -1.83 12.74
C SER A 38 -9.06 -0.98 13.58
N GLU A 39 -9.57 0.12 14.14
CA GLU A 39 -8.82 1.01 15.04
C GLU A 39 -8.33 0.28 16.30
N MET A 40 -9.11 -0.66 16.83
CA MET A 40 -8.77 -1.42 18.04
C MET A 40 -7.62 -2.41 17.84
N GLU A 41 -7.37 -2.81 16.59
CA GLU A 41 -6.34 -3.79 16.22
C GLU A 41 -5.01 -3.12 15.85
N LEU A 42 -5.00 -1.80 15.71
CA LEU A 42 -3.79 -1.03 15.43
C LEU A 42 -2.98 -0.81 16.72
N PRO A 43 -1.64 -0.73 16.62
CA PRO A 43 -0.82 -0.29 17.74
C PRO A 43 -1.25 1.10 18.23
N ALA A 44 -1.28 1.30 19.56
CA ALA A 44 -1.72 2.56 20.17
C ALA A 44 -0.89 3.78 19.75
N ASP A 45 0.34 3.57 19.26
CA ASP A 45 1.29 4.59 18.79
C ASP A 45 1.35 4.69 17.25
N PHE A 46 0.38 4.13 16.54
CA PHE A 46 0.39 4.08 15.08
C PHE A 46 -0.11 5.38 14.43
N ALA A 47 0.72 6.43 14.50
CA ALA A 47 0.36 7.80 14.07
C ALA A 47 -0.10 7.95 12.61
N ALA A 48 0.20 6.98 11.74
CA ALA A 48 -0.27 7.01 10.35
C ALA A 48 -1.80 6.82 10.27
N ALA A 49 -2.40 6.10 11.21
CA ALA A 49 -3.85 5.92 11.25
C ALA A 49 -4.59 7.14 11.79
N ASP A 50 -3.99 7.91 12.70
CA ASP A 50 -4.63 9.10 13.28
C ASP A 50 -5.05 10.09 12.19
N TYR A 51 -4.21 10.25 11.18
CA TYR A 51 -4.49 11.12 10.03
C TYR A 51 -5.63 10.57 9.16
N THR A 52 -5.59 9.27 8.84
CA THR A 52 -6.66 8.60 8.09
C THR A 52 -7.97 8.72 8.85
N LEU A 53 -7.99 8.46 10.16
CA LEU A 53 -9.16 8.55 11.02
C LEU A 53 -9.75 9.96 11.03
N ALA A 54 -8.90 10.99 11.17
CA ALA A 54 -9.33 12.39 11.13
C ALA A 54 -9.97 12.80 9.79
N ARG A 55 -9.57 12.17 8.69
CA ARG A 55 -10.07 12.45 7.32
C ARG A 55 -11.15 11.50 6.83
N THR A 56 -11.28 10.36 7.52
CA THR A 56 -12.51 9.61 7.77
C THR A 56 -13.67 9.91 6.83
N HIS A 57 -14.46 10.89 7.28
CA HIS A 57 -15.80 11.26 6.80
C HIS A 57 -16.64 10.05 6.27
N GLY A 58 -16.40 8.84 6.81
CA GLY A 58 -17.08 7.58 6.48
C GLY A 58 -16.51 6.73 5.32
N GLY A 59 -15.40 7.11 4.67
CA GLY A 59 -15.02 6.56 3.36
C GLY A 59 -13.84 5.59 3.34
N LEU A 60 -12.69 6.04 3.82
CA LEU A 60 -11.40 5.34 3.67
C LEU A 60 -11.30 4.14 4.60
N LYS A 61 -10.49 3.15 4.21
CA LYS A 61 -10.26 1.92 4.98
C LYS A 61 -8.98 2.05 5.78
N LEU A 62 -9.00 1.58 7.02
CA LEU A 62 -7.78 1.31 7.77
C LEU A 62 -7.14 0.04 7.24
N VAL A 63 -5.83 0.07 7.11
CA VAL A 63 -5.03 -0.94 6.43
C VAL A 63 -4.25 -1.73 7.47
N SER A 64 -4.14 -3.03 7.29
CA SER A 64 -3.35 -3.85 8.20
C SER A 64 -1.89 -3.40 8.22
N VAL A 65 -1.22 -3.56 9.36
CA VAL A 65 0.22 -3.25 9.49
C VAL A 65 1.04 -4.06 8.49
N ALA A 66 0.62 -5.29 8.17
CA ALA A 66 1.26 -6.15 7.19
C ALA A 66 1.23 -5.51 5.79
N MET A 67 0.04 -5.10 5.31
CA MET A 67 -0.08 -4.45 4.02
C MET A 67 0.70 -3.13 3.98
N PHE A 68 0.63 -2.31 5.03
CA PHE A 68 1.39 -1.07 5.08
C PHE A 68 2.90 -1.28 4.99
N ARG A 69 3.45 -2.29 5.68
CA ARG A 69 4.88 -2.63 5.60
C ARG A 69 5.31 -3.02 4.19
N ILE A 70 4.48 -3.80 3.48
CA ILE A 70 4.75 -4.18 2.09
C ILE A 70 4.82 -2.94 1.21
N PHE A 71 3.84 -2.05 1.34
CA PHE A 71 3.78 -0.84 0.56
C PHE A 71 4.89 0.16 0.88
N ARG A 72 5.44 0.16 2.11
CA ARG A 72 6.68 0.90 2.41
C ARG A 72 7.88 0.37 1.63
N VAL A 73 7.99 -0.95 1.48
CA VAL A 73 9.05 -1.57 0.65
C VAL A 73 8.87 -1.18 -0.82
N VAL A 74 7.63 -1.25 -1.33
CA VAL A 74 7.31 -0.83 -2.70
C VAL A 74 7.62 0.64 -2.93
N GLU A 75 7.21 1.53 -2.01
CA GLU A 75 7.47 2.96 -2.13
C GLU A 75 8.97 3.27 -2.15
N ASN A 76 9.79 2.57 -1.35
CA ASN A 76 11.24 2.71 -1.41
C ASN A 76 11.80 2.34 -2.79
N VAL A 77 11.26 1.30 -3.45
CA VAL A 77 11.64 0.97 -4.83
C VAL A 77 11.28 2.11 -5.78
N ILE A 78 10.08 2.68 -5.65
CA ILE A 78 9.60 3.79 -6.50
C ILE A 78 10.44 5.05 -6.28
N GLN A 79 10.84 5.36 -5.05
CA GLN A 79 11.69 6.53 -4.74
C GLN A 79 13.02 6.52 -5.50
N HIS A 80 13.58 5.34 -5.82
CA HIS A 80 14.77 5.24 -6.66
C HIS A 80 14.57 5.83 -8.07
N PHE A 81 13.32 5.99 -8.50
CA PHE A 81 12.93 6.56 -9.78
C PHE A 81 12.43 8.02 -9.65
N LYS A 82 12.43 8.61 -8.46
CA LYS A 82 12.05 10.02 -8.26
C LYS A 82 13.30 10.91 -8.32
N SER A 83 13.87 11.11 -9.51
CA SER A 83 14.86 12.18 -9.74
C SER A 83 14.20 13.42 -10.37
N ALA A 84 14.73 14.62 -10.13
CA ALA A 84 14.16 15.87 -10.67
C ALA A 84 14.12 15.92 -12.22
N SER A 85 14.86 15.03 -12.89
CA SER A 85 14.93 14.90 -14.36
C SER A 85 14.16 13.69 -14.91
N HIS A 86 13.36 13.00 -14.09
CA HIS A 86 12.82 11.67 -14.43
C HIS A 86 11.59 11.64 -15.35
N VAL A 87 11.22 12.77 -15.95
CA VAL A 87 10.04 12.93 -16.82
C VAL A 87 10.08 12.01 -18.07
N TYR A 88 11.24 11.42 -18.41
CA TYR A 88 11.41 10.66 -19.65
C TYR A 88 12.21 9.35 -19.55
N VAL A 89 12.27 8.71 -18.38
CA VAL A 89 12.92 7.40 -18.29
C VAL A 89 12.01 6.34 -18.90
N ARG A 90 12.30 5.97 -20.15
CA ARG A 90 11.65 4.85 -20.85
C ARG A 90 11.76 3.58 -20.01
N HIS A 91 10.69 2.80 -19.99
CA HIS A 91 10.61 1.52 -19.27
C HIS A 91 10.72 1.58 -17.74
N SER A 92 10.63 2.76 -17.13
CA SER A 92 10.68 2.94 -15.66
C SER A 92 9.58 2.15 -14.92
N TYR A 93 8.38 2.04 -15.50
CA TYR A 93 7.30 1.21 -14.96
C TYR A 93 7.69 -0.28 -14.91
N GLN A 94 8.21 -0.83 -16.02
CA GLN A 94 8.64 -2.23 -16.10
C GLN A 94 9.82 -2.53 -15.18
N GLU A 95 10.77 -1.59 -15.05
CA GLU A 95 11.90 -1.72 -14.15
C GLU A 95 11.47 -1.70 -12.68
N CYS A 96 10.53 -0.82 -12.31
CA CYS A 96 9.88 -0.81 -11.00
C CYS A 96 9.26 -2.16 -10.66
N ILE A 97 8.42 -2.71 -11.56
CA ILE A 97 7.79 -4.02 -11.37
C ILE A 97 8.84 -5.10 -11.16
N SER A 98 9.86 -5.13 -12.01
CA SER A 98 10.93 -6.14 -11.93
C SER A 98 11.64 -6.08 -10.58
N LYS A 99 11.90 -4.89 -10.04
CA LYS A 99 12.51 -4.71 -8.71
C LYS A 99 11.56 -5.11 -7.58
N ILE A 100 10.26 -4.80 -7.68
CA ILE A 100 9.27 -5.21 -6.68
C ILE A 100 9.15 -6.73 -6.60
N CYS A 101 9.21 -7.43 -7.75
CA CYS A 101 9.21 -8.90 -7.78
C CYS A 101 10.42 -9.53 -7.05
N LEU A 102 11.52 -8.78 -6.89
CA LEU A 102 12.70 -9.21 -6.13
C LEU A 102 12.58 -8.89 -4.63
N CYS A 103 11.61 -8.08 -4.22
CA CYS A 103 11.35 -7.83 -2.82
C CYS A 103 10.69 -9.07 -2.20
N ASN A 104 11.37 -9.72 -1.25
CA ASN A 104 10.82 -10.86 -0.51
C ASN A 104 9.78 -10.38 0.52
N VAL A 105 8.60 -10.00 0.02
CA VAL A 105 7.48 -9.51 0.84
C VAL A 105 6.52 -10.66 1.14
N MET A 106 6.01 -10.68 2.37
CA MET A 106 5.00 -11.65 2.79
C MET A 106 3.69 -11.44 2.01
N SER A 107 3.01 -12.52 1.64
CA SER A 107 1.68 -12.41 1.03
C SER A 107 0.66 -11.84 2.02
N VAL A 108 -0.20 -10.93 1.55
CA VAL A 108 -1.37 -10.41 2.28
C VAL A 108 -2.67 -10.86 1.62
N SER A 109 -2.68 -12.11 1.15
CA SER A 109 -3.81 -12.75 0.47
C SER A 109 -3.91 -14.21 0.89
N CYS A 110 -5.09 -14.81 0.69
CA CYS A 110 -5.26 -16.25 0.91
C CYS A 110 -4.64 -17.06 -0.25
N GLU A 111 -4.50 -18.36 -0.05
CA GLU A 111 -3.87 -19.28 -1.01
C GLU A 111 -4.60 -19.32 -2.37
N ASP A 112 -5.91 -19.07 -2.38
CA ASP A 112 -6.71 -19.03 -3.62
C ASP A 112 -6.54 -17.73 -4.45
N HIS A 113 -5.93 -16.68 -3.88
CA HIS A 113 -5.89 -15.34 -4.50
C HIS A 113 -4.49 -14.69 -4.40
N LEU A 114 -3.44 -15.46 -4.70
CA LEU A 114 -2.03 -15.01 -4.64
C LEU A 114 -1.71 -13.82 -5.58
N ASP A 115 -2.58 -13.55 -6.54
CA ASP A 115 -2.49 -12.46 -7.50
C ASP A 115 -2.92 -11.11 -6.93
N ILE A 116 -3.64 -11.07 -5.79
CA ILE A 116 -4.12 -9.82 -5.18
C ILE A 116 -2.98 -8.85 -4.88
N LEU A 117 -1.86 -9.34 -4.34
CA LEU A 117 -0.73 -8.46 -4.04
C LEU A 117 -0.12 -7.90 -5.33
N HIS A 118 -0.04 -8.70 -6.40
CA HIS A 118 0.43 -8.25 -7.70
C HIS A 118 -0.48 -7.17 -8.28
N PHE A 119 -1.80 -7.42 -8.25
CA PHE A 119 -2.81 -6.44 -8.66
C PHE A 119 -2.67 -5.12 -7.89
N LEU A 120 -2.60 -5.18 -6.56
CA LEU A 120 -2.47 -4.00 -5.71
C LEU A 120 -1.17 -3.21 -5.97
N ASN A 121 -0.04 -3.90 -6.21
CA ASN A 121 1.22 -3.26 -6.58
C ASN A 121 1.14 -2.55 -7.94
N MET A 122 0.47 -3.16 -8.93
CA MET A 122 0.25 -2.55 -10.24
C MET A 122 -0.59 -1.28 -10.15
N GLU A 123 -1.68 -1.32 -9.38
CA GLU A 123 -2.56 -0.18 -9.15
C GLU A 123 -1.84 0.96 -8.40
N HIS A 124 -1.02 0.63 -7.40
CA HIS A 124 -0.20 1.62 -6.68
C HIS A 124 0.79 2.32 -7.59
N LEU A 125 1.47 1.55 -8.44
CA LEU A 125 2.42 2.11 -9.40
C LEU A 125 1.73 3.02 -10.41
N GLN A 126 0.54 2.65 -10.91
CA GLN A 126 -0.23 3.53 -11.81
C GLN A 126 -0.62 4.87 -11.19
N ILE A 127 -0.76 4.94 -9.87
CA ILE A 127 -1.03 6.21 -9.17
C ILE A 127 0.25 7.05 -9.02
N CYS A 128 1.41 6.40 -9.00
CA CYS A 128 2.71 7.03 -8.76
C CYS A 128 3.43 7.53 -10.02
N PHE A 129 3.02 7.08 -11.21
CA PHE A 129 3.55 7.46 -12.53
C PHE A 129 2.57 8.33 -13.29
#